data_AF-A0A937F8U3-F1
#
_entry.id   AF-A0A937F8U3-F1
#
_cell.length_a   1.000
_cell.length_b   1.000
_cell.length_c   1.000
_cell.angle_alpha   90.00
_cell.angle_beta   90.00
_cell.angle_gamma   90.00
#
_symmetry.space_group_name_H-M   'P 1'
#
loop_
_entity.id
_entity.type
_entity.pdbx_description
1 polymer ?
#
loop_
_entity_poly.entity_id
_entity_poly.type
_entity_poly.pdbx_seq_one_letter_code
_entity_poly.pdbx_strand_id
1 'polypeptide(L)' 'MSQVESNTSSVKNAAKGFFHSFRELTTWKPGDNFLTKTGKVLLHIVGIFLLIALSPVLLFSLIVAFLIAL' A
#
# COMPACT_ATOMS: atom_id res chain seq x y z
N MET A 1 2.96 28.41 -2.60
CA MET A 1 2.27 27.58 -1.58
C MET A 1 1.22 26.60 -2.14
N SER A 2 0.74 26.72 -3.38
CA SER A 2 -0.49 26.03 -3.85
C SER A 2 -0.31 24.64 -4.52
N GLN A 3 0.88 24.29 -5.01
CA GLN A 3 1.09 22.99 -5.70
C GLN A 3 1.35 21.80 -4.76
N VAL A 4 1.92 22.02 -3.58
CA VAL A 4 2.33 20.93 -2.68
C VAL A 4 1.12 20.26 -2.01
N GLU A 5 0.10 21.03 -1.62
CA GLU A 5 -1.18 20.51 -1.09
C GLU A 5 -2.03 19.78 -2.15
N SER A 6 -1.98 20.24 -3.39
CA SER A 6 -2.66 19.57 -4.52
C SER A 6 -2.04 18.20 -4.80
N ASN A 7 -0.71 18.11 -4.83
CA ASN A 7 0.00 16.87 -5.09
C ASN A 7 -0.17 15.87 -3.95
N THR A 8 -0.12 16.31 -2.68
CA THR A 8 -0.37 15.43 -1.53
C THR A 8 -1.81 14.93 -1.48
N SER A 9 -2.79 15.76 -1.86
CA SER A 9 -4.21 15.34 -1.95
C SER A 9 -4.44 14.32 -3.07
N SER A 10 -3.81 14.50 -4.23
CA SER A 10 -3.88 13.57 -5.36
C SER A 10 -3.23 12.22 -5.03
N VAL A 11 -2.03 12.24 -4.43
CA VAL A 11 -1.31 11.03 -3.99
C VAL A 11 -2.10 10.30 -2.89
N LYS A 12 -2.70 11.03 -1.94
CA LYS A 12 -3.53 10.43 -0.89
C LYS A 12 -4.79 9.76 -1.45
N ASN A 13 -5.42 10.36 -2.46
CA ASN A 13 -6.59 9.77 -3.12
C ASN A 13 -6.22 8.54 -3.96
N ALA A 14 -5.09 8.58 -4.68
CA ALA A 14 -4.57 7.43 -5.43
C ALA A 14 -4.19 6.26 -4.50
N ALA A 15 -3.48 6.55 -3.41
CA ALA A 15 -3.16 5.55 -2.40
C ALA A 15 -4.43 4.96 -1.79
N LYS A 16 -5.42 5.80 -1.44
CA LYS A 16 -6.69 5.35 -0.89
C LYS A 16 -7.45 4.42 -1.85
N GLY A 17 -7.45 4.72 -3.16
CA GLY A 17 -8.02 3.85 -4.19
C GLY A 17 -7.33 2.49 -4.26
N PHE A 18 -5.99 2.48 -4.31
CA PHE A 18 -5.20 1.25 -4.33
C PHE A 18 -5.43 0.38 -3.08
N PHE A 19 -5.37 1.00 -1.89
CA PHE A 19 -5.64 0.31 -0.63
C PHE A 19 -7.09 -0.17 -0.54
N HIS A 20 -8.06 0.56 -1.10
CA HIS A 20 -9.46 0.14 -1.12
C HIS A 20 -9.65 -1.11 -1.99
N SER A 21 -9.11 -1.13 -3.20
CA SER A 21 -9.18 -2.31 -4.09
C SER A 21 -8.44 -3.51 -3.51
N PHE A 22 -7.25 -3.28 -2.93
CA PHE A 22 -6.48 -4.34 -2.26
C PHE A 22 -7.23 -4.87 -1.04
N ARG A 23 -7.87 -3.98 -0.27
CA ARG A 23 -8.73 -4.35 0.86
C ARG A 23 -9.92 -5.17 0.37
N GLU A 24 -10.63 -4.77 -0.68
CA GLU A 24 -11.74 -5.57 -1.22
C GLU A 24 -11.32 -6.97 -1.67
N LEU A 25 -10.15 -7.08 -2.31
CA LEU A 25 -9.59 -8.37 -2.72
C LEU A 25 -9.20 -9.25 -1.53
N THR A 26 -8.80 -8.66 -0.41
CA THR A 26 -8.37 -9.38 0.79
C THR A 26 -9.47 -9.58 1.84
N THR A 27 -10.58 -8.84 1.77
CA THR A 27 -11.68 -8.92 2.74
C THR A 27 -12.51 -10.17 2.49
N TRP A 28 -12.69 -11.01 3.51
CA TRP A 28 -13.55 -12.20 3.44
C TRP A 28 -15.02 -11.81 3.23
N LYS A 29 -15.69 -12.45 2.26
CA LYS A 29 -17.14 -12.36 2.08
C LYS A 29 -17.81 -13.65 2.57
N PRO A 30 -18.94 -13.56 3.28
CA PRO A 30 -19.69 -14.74 3.70
C PRO A 30 -20.26 -15.44 2.46
N GLY A 31 -19.65 -16.55 2.05
CA GLY A 31 -19.91 -17.26 0.79
C GLY A 31 -18.66 -17.64 0.00
N ASP A 32 -17.49 -17.16 0.42
CA ASP A 32 -16.22 -17.48 -0.24
C ASP A 32 -15.85 -18.97 -0.09
N ASN A 33 -15.67 -19.64 -1.23
CA ASN A 33 -15.16 -21.01 -1.32
C ASN A 33 -13.78 -21.17 -0.68
N PHE A 34 -13.42 -22.41 -0.30
CA PHE A 34 -12.13 -22.73 0.34
C PHE A 34 -10.93 -22.22 -0.48
N LEU A 35 -11.01 -22.26 -1.81
CA LEU A 35 -9.99 -21.76 -2.72
C LEU A 35 -9.79 -20.24 -2.61
N THR A 36 -10.88 -19.47 -2.50
CA THR A 36 -10.84 -18.02 -2.33
C THR A 36 -10.30 -17.63 -0.95
N LYS A 37 -10.59 -18.42 0.08
CA LYS A 37 -10.02 -18.24 1.42
C LYS A 37 -8.50 -18.42 1.42
N THR A 38 -8.01 -19.52 0.84
CA THR A 38 -6.56 -19.80 0.76
C THR A 38 -5.84 -18.75 -0.10
N GLY A 39 -6.44 -18.34 -1.22
CA GLY A 39 -5.89 -17.27 -2.06
C GLY A 39 -5.75 -15.93 -1.34
N LYS A 40 -6.76 -15.54 -0.52
CA LYS A 40 -6.70 -14.30 0.28
C LYS A 40 -5.62 -14.35 1.36
N VAL A 41 -5.46 -15.49 2.03
CA VAL A 41 -4.40 -15.68 3.04
C VAL A 41 -3.01 -15.58 2.38
N LEU A 42 -2.82 -16.26 1.24
CA LEU A 42 -1.57 -16.20 0.50
C LEU A 42 -1.26 -14.78 0.03
N LEU A 43 -2.25 -14.07 -0.51
CA LEU A 43 -2.10 -12.67 -0.93
C LEU A 43 -1.73 -11.75 0.23
N HIS A 44 -2.31 -11.97 1.41
CA HIS A 44 -1.96 -11.21 2.62
C HIS A 44 -0.51 -11.44 3.03
N ILE A 45 -0.06 -12.69 3.06
CA ILE A 45 1.32 -13.06 3.40
C ILE A 45 2.28 -12.44 2.39
N VAL A 46 2.03 -12.60 1.09
CA VAL A 46 2.85 -12.01 0.02
C VAL A 46 2.89 -10.47 0.15
N GLY A 47 1.76 -9.83 0.43
CA GLY A 47 1.69 -8.39 0.66
C GLY A 47 2.55 -7.92 1.84
N ILE A 48 2.54 -8.65 2.96
CA ILE A 48 3.36 -8.35 4.14
C ILE A 48 4.85 -8.54 3.82
N PHE A 49 5.24 -9.62 3.16
CA PHE A 49 6.63 -9.84 2.74
C PHE A 49 7.12 -8.74 1.80
N LEU A 50 6.28 -8.32 0.84
CA LEU A 50 6.58 -7.22 -0.05
C LEU A 50 6.80 -5.91 0.72
N LEU A 51 5.95 -5.61 1.70
CA LEU A 51 6.08 -4.45 2.59
C LEU A 51 7.38 -4.49 3.41
N ILE A 52 7.74 -5.65 3.96
CA ILE A 52 9.00 -5.81 4.70
C ILE A 52 10.21 -5.62 3.78
N ALA A 53 10.16 -6.17 2.57
CA ALA A 53 11.22 -6.02 1.58
C ALA A 53 11.36 -4.57 1.07
N LEU A 54 10.25 -3.85 0.92
CA LEU A 54 10.25 -2.43 0.52
C LEU A 54 10.56 -1.48 1.68
N SER A 55 10.32 -1.89 2.93
CA SER A 55 10.54 -1.07 4.13
C SER A 55 11.93 -0.40 4.18
N PRO A 56 13.06 -1.12 4.00
CA PRO A 56 14.38 -0.49 3.99
C PRO A 56 14.56 0.50 2.83
N VAL A 57 13.95 0.23 1.67
CA VAL A 57 13.99 1.13 0.51
C VAL A 57 13.21 2.42 0.79
N LEU A 58 12.04 2.32 1.42
CA LEU A 58 11.21 3.47 1.81
C LEU A 58 11.93 4.34 2.84
N LEU A 59 12.55 3.73 3.85
CA LEU A 59 13.36 4.45 4.85
C LEU A 59 14.55 5.15 4.21
N PHE A 60 15.29 4.45 3.34
CA PHE A 60 16.41 5.05 2.61
C PHE A 60 15.95 6.22 1.73
N SER A 61 14.88 6.05 0.96
CA SER A 61 14.31 7.11 0.13
C SER A 61 13.87 8.32 0.95
N LEU A 62 13.33 8.11 2.15
CA LEU A 62 12.93 9.20 3.04
C LEU A 62 14.14 9.99 3.55
N ILE A 63 15.21 9.29 3.94
CA ILE A 63 16.48 9.92 4.37
C ILE A 63 17.07 10.74 3.22
N VAL A 64 17.17 10.16 2.03
CA VAL A 64 17.69 10.85 0.83
C VAL A 64 16.85 12.08 0.51
N ALA A 65 15.53 11.97 0.54
CA ALA A 65 14.64 13.10 0.32
C ALA A 65 14.85 14.22 1.35
N PHE A 66 15.07 13.87 2.63
CA PHE A 66 15.36 14.84 3.68
C PHE A 66 16.71 15.55 3.48
N LEU A 67 17.74 14.82 3.04
CA LEU A 67 19.06 15.38 2.73
C LEU A 67 19.03 16.34 1.54
N ILE A 68 18.24 16.06 0.50
CA ILE A 68 18.10 16.93 -0.68
C ILE A 68 17.26 18.18 -0.38
N ALA A 69 16.31 18.07 0.56
CA ALA A 69 15.42 19.17 0.94
C ALA A 69 16.07 20.20 1.87
N LEU A 70 17.25 19.91 2.43
CA LEU A 70 18.04 20.80 3.29
C LEU A 70 18.89 21.77 2.45
#